data_AF-A0A842RHV7-F1
#
_entry.id   AF-A0A842RHV7-F1
#
_cell.length_a   1.000
_cell.length_b   1.000
_cell.length_c   1.000
_cell.angle_alpha   90.00
_cell.angle_beta   90.00
_cell.angle_gamma   90.00
#
_symmetry.space_group_name_H-M   'P 1'
#
loop_
_entity.id
_entity.type
_entity.pdbx_description
1 polymer ?
#
loop_
_entity_poly.entity_id
_entity_poly.type
_entity_poly.pdbx_seq_one_letter_code
_entity_poly.pdbx_strand_id
1 'polypeptide(L)'
;MNEEKTRVQKNEKAKEINTSNTGAPTITTTNIDENKQRTNNIINEKEEQPQISMKEAIFSNLIVGIFAASVYFPLEFVITVPLLGLSGYYRHVLVTLICFVLIPLIYLTGFRLIRRKKNYYFTTTREGLRPKKIISSLLQGIFMHAGIFYPWIVISQKFLPNVKTLSYFLPKPIDWFLWLFFVALNVIMFEFYSKAFVQLQFSKAKGSILLIKKRITIHGGYLLGFILQNLVWLGGHVQEFFWLKDYLGVANSICFILVSGILTGLTVWKTQNIFGVTFGHILLNVLVTLTYAFN
;
A
#
# COMPACT_ATOMS: atom_id res chain seq x y z
N MET A 1 34.39 53.87 18.00
CA MET A 1 35.00 52.86 17.12
C MET A 1 33.85 52.17 16.40
N ASN A 2 33.47 52.66 15.21
CA ASN A 2 33.93 52.17 13.90
C ASN A 2 33.60 50.67 13.76
N GLU A 3 32.72 50.19 12.88
CA GLU A 3 32.43 50.63 11.50
C GLU A 3 30.96 50.34 11.13
N GLU A 4 30.25 51.41 10.78
CA GLU A 4 29.00 51.41 10.02
C GLU A 4 29.33 52.18 8.74
N LYS A 5 29.41 51.47 7.60
CA LYS A 5 29.41 52.03 6.24
C LYS A 5 29.55 50.89 5.23
N THR A 6 28.60 50.80 4.31
CA THR A 6 28.78 50.58 2.85
C THR A 6 27.55 49.84 2.29
N ARG A 7 26.58 50.60 1.76
CA ARG A 7 25.89 50.35 0.47
C ARG A 7 24.70 51.30 0.32
N VAL A 8 25.03 52.56 0.01
CA VAL A 8 24.17 53.48 -0.73
C VAL A 8 25.06 54.01 -1.85
N GLN A 9 24.75 53.64 -3.09
CA GLN A 9 25.01 54.40 -4.34
C GLN A 9 24.84 53.49 -5.55
N LYS A 10 23.72 53.64 -6.25
CA LYS A 10 23.73 53.69 -7.72
C LYS A 10 22.54 54.52 -8.22
N ASN A 11 22.87 55.80 -8.45
CA ASN A 11 22.11 56.80 -9.21
C ASN A 11 21.60 56.23 -10.54
N GLU A 12 20.35 56.47 -10.91
CA GLU A 12 19.89 57.63 -11.70
C GLU A 12 20.78 57.94 -12.93
N LYS A 13 20.24 57.63 -14.13
CA LYS A 13 20.18 58.50 -15.31
C LYS A 13 19.70 57.71 -16.54
N ALA A 14 18.54 58.08 -17.06
CA ALA A 14 18.31 58.29 -18.50
C ALA A 14 16.88 58.79 -18.69
N LYS A 15 16.76 60.11 -18.81
CA LYS A 15 15.57 60.81 -19.30
C LYS A 15 15.95 61.24 -20.72
N GLU A 16 15.36 60.62 -21.73
CA GLU A 16 15.38 61.15 -23.10
C GLU A 16 13.95 61.23 -23.61
N ILE A 17 13.58 62.45 -23.98
CA ILE A 17 12.37 62.84 -24.68
C ILE A 17 12.71 62.70 -26.17
N ASN A 18 11.86 62.02 -26.93
CA ASN A 18 11.81 62.26 -28.38
C ASN A 18 10.37 62.27 -28.88
N THR A 19 10.09 63.35 -29.60
CA THR A 19 8.82 63.77 -30.18
C THR A 19 8.51 63.08 -31.51
N SER A 20 7.21 62.97 -31.79
CA SER A 20 6.55 62.84 -33.10
C SER A 20 7.04 61.77 -34.08
N ASN A 21 6.22 60.74 -34.29
CA ASN A 21 5.99 60.22 -35.64
C ASN A 21 4.58 59.63 -35.77
N THR A 22 3.80 60.24 -36.64
CA THR A 22 2.58 59.71 -37.25
C THR A 22 2.93 58.51 -38.12
N GLY A 23 2.45 57.33 -37.75
CA GLY A 23 2.62 56.10 -38.52
C GLY A 23 1.63 55.02 -38.06
N ALA A 24 0.98 54.38 -39.02
CA ALA A 24 -0.11 53.42 -38.85
C ALA A 24 0.19 52.27 -37.85
N PRO A 25 -0.83 51.71 -37.18
CA PRO A 25 -0.65 50.62 -36.22
C PRO A 25 -0.23 49.35 -36.96
N THR A 26 1.06 49.02 -36.86
CA THR A 26 1.54 47.68 -37.18
C THR A 26 1.30 46.81 -35.96
N ILE A 27 0.28 45.96 -36.03
CA ILE A 27 -0.02 44.92 -35.05
C ILE A 27 1.19 43.97 -35.03
N THR A 28 2.07 44.15 -34.04
CA THR A 28 3.21 43.26 -33.82
C THR A 28 2.69 42.00 -33.13
N THR A 29 2.60 40.91 -33.88
CA THR A 29 2.23 39.55 -33.45
C THR A 29 3.31 38.87 -32.60
N THR A 30 3.93 39.59 -31.66
CA THR A 30 5.03 39.06 -30.82
C THR A 30 4.62 38.69 -29.39
N ASN A 31 3.37 38.93 -28.98
CA ASN A 31 2.92 38.68 -27.60
C ASN A 31 2.07 37.41 -27.38
N ILE A 32 1.81 36.62 -28.42
CA ILE A 32 0.98 35.41 -28.29
C ILE A 32 1.82 34.20 -27.82
N ASP A 33 3.09 34.12 -28.21
CA ASP A 33 3.93 32.95 -27.88
C ASP A 33 4.47 32.96 -26.44
N GLU A 34 4.79 34.12 -25.86
CA GLU A 34 5.21 34.18 -24.45
C GLU A 34 4.10 33.81 -23.48
N ASN A 35 2.85 34.19 -23.78
CA ASN A 35 1.69 33.81 -22.97
C ASN A 35 1.38 32.32 -23.11
N LYS A 36 1.59 31.73 -24.28
CA LYS A 36 1.45 30.27 -24.49
C LYS A 36 2.55 29.49 -23.78
N GLN A 37 3.79 29.99 -23.76
CA GLN A 37 4.89 29.39 -22.98
C GLN A 37 4.69 29.56 -21.47
N ARG A 38 4.19 30.72 -20.99
CA ARG A 38 3.85 30.90 -19.56
C ARG A 38 2.72 29.98 -19.14
N THR A 39 1.68 29.84 -19.96
CA THR A 39 0.55 28.94 -19.66
C THR A 39 0.99 27.46 -19.70
N ASN A 40 1.89 27.09 -20.62
CA ASN A 40 2.46 25.74 -20.67
C ASN A 40 3.43 25.45 -19.50
N ASN A 41 4.14 26.45 -18.98
CA ASN A 41 4.99 26.30 -17.80
C ASN A 41 4.18 26.23 -16.50
N ILE A 42 3.06 26.96 -16.40
CA ILE A 42 2.15 26.89 -15.24
C ILE A 42 1.34 25.59 -15.22
N ILE A 43 1.07 24.98 -16.38
CA ILE A 43 0.37 23.67 -16.46
C ILE A 43 1.31 22.48 -16.24
N ASN A 44 2.64 22.66 -16.36
CA ASN A 44 3.63 21.60 -16.18
C ASN A 44 4.32 21.55 -14.82
N GLU A 45 4.00 22.44 -13.88
CA GLU A 45 4.17 22.11 -12.46
C GLU A 45 3.12 21.06 -12.09
N LYS A 46 3.34 19.83 -12.56
CA LYS A 46 2.78 18.64 -11.89
C LYS A 46 3.17 18.81 -10.43
N GLU A 47 2.21 19.21 -9.60
CA GLU A 47 2.33 19.24 -8.14
C GLU A 47 3.19 18.04 -7.75
N GLU A 48 4.47 18.28 -7.41
CA GLU A 48 5.35 17.20 -6.99
C GLU A 48 4.70 16.69 -5.72
N GLN A 49 4.01 15.55 -5.84
CA GLN A 49 3.40 14.92 -4.68
C GLN A 49 4.48 14.83 -3.62
N PRO A 50 4.24 15.30 -2.39
CA PRO A 50 5.27 15.30 -1.37
C PRO A 50 5.79 13.87 -1.26
N GLN A 51 7.08 13.67 -1.50
CA GLN A 51 7.66 12.32 -1.52
C GLN A 51 8.30 12.04 -0.15
N ILE A 52 7.97 10.90 0.44
CA ILE A 52 8.61 10.42 1.67
C ILE A 52 10.08 10.12 1.38
N SER A 53 10.98 10.47 2.28
CA SER A 53 12.38 10.06 2.17
C SER A 53 12.50 8.56 2.46
N MET A 54 13.54 7.92 1.91
CA MET A 54 13.85 6.53 2.22
C MET A 54 14.00 6.28 3.73
N LYS A 55 14.59 7.23 4.47
CA LYS A 55 14.73 7.15 5.93
C LYS A 55 13.38 7.12 6.64
N GLU A 56 12.45 7.98 6.23
CA GLU A 56 11.09 8.01 6.80
C GLU A 56 10.32 6.72 6.47
N ALA A 57 10.46 6.19 5.25
CA ALA A 57 9.82 4.93 4.85
C ALA A 57 10.33 3.74 5.68
N ILE A 58 11.66 3.63 5.85
CA ILE A 58 12.27 2.60 6.70
C ILE A 58 11.82 2.76 8.14
N PHE A 59 11.95 3.96 8.71
CA PHE A 59 11.61 4.20 10.11
C PHE A 59 10.13 3.90 10.40
N SER A 60 9.23 4.30 9.50
CA SER A 60 7.80 4.02 9.64
C SER A 60 7.51 2.52 9.60
N ASN A 61 8.10 1.78 8.66
CA ASN A 61 7.89 0.33 8.55
C ASN A 61 8.64 -0.46 9.65
N LEU A 62 9.76 0.04 10.16
CA LEU A 62 10.48 -0.57 11.27
C LEU A 62 9.73 -0.38 12.58
N ILE A 63 9.27 0.83 12.88
CA ILE A 63 8.43 1.08 14.05
C ILE A 63 7.16 0.26 13.92
N VAL A 64 6.40 0.43 12.86
CA VAL A 64 5.09 -0.23 12.76
C VAL A 64 5.26 -1.74 12.68
N GLY A 65 6.14 -2.25 11.83
CA GLY A 65 6.27 -3.68 11.58
C GLY A 65 6.92 -4.45 12.70
N ILE A 66 8.09 -4.00 13.18
CA ILE A 66 8.80 -4.71 14.25
C ILE A 66 8.04 -4.57 15.57
N PHE A 67 7.51 -3.37 15.88
CA PHE A 67 6.70 -3.20 17.08
C PHE A 67 5.42 -4.05 17.01
N ALA A 68 4.67 -4.00 15.91
CA ALA A 68 3.48 -4.83 15.72
C ALA A 68 3.81 -6.31 15.88
N ALA A 69 4.89 -6.80 15.27
CA ALA A 69 5.32 -8.19 15.42
C ALA A 69 5.72 -8.52 16.87
N SER A 70 6.46 -7.64 17.55
CA SER A 70 6.89 -7.84 18.94
C SER A 70 5.74 -7.82 19.95
N VAL A 71 4.61 -7.21 19.60
CA VAL A 71 3.38 -7.22 20.40
C VAL A 71 2.50 -8.42 20.01
N TYR A 72 2.38 -8.68 18.71
CA TYR A 72 1.60 -9.76 18.12
C TYR A 72 2.04 -11.14 18.64
N PHE A 73 3.33 -11.49 18.49
CA PHE A 73 3.81 -12.83 18.81
C PHE A 73 3.62 -13.18 20.30
N PRO A 74 3.98 -12.32 21.28
CA PRO A 74 3.68 -12.60 22.68
C PRO A 74 2.19 -12.71 22.97
N LEU A 75 1.34 -11.84 22.40
CA LEU A 75 -0.10 -11.92 22.61
C LEU A 75 -0.70 -13.21 22.04
N GLU A 76 -0.26 -13.63 20.86
CA GLU A 76 -0.80 -14.81 20.20
C GLU A 76 -0.32 -16.12 20.83
N PHE A 77 0.94 -16.19 21.29
CA PHE A 77 1.55 -17.42 21.78
C PHE A 77 1.59 -17.56 23.31
N VAL A 78 1.64 -16.46 24.07
CA VAL A 78 1.82 -16.49 25.54
C VAL A 78 0.51 -16.22 26.28
N ILE A 79 -0.34 -15.36 25.72
CA ILE A 79 -1.53 -14.86 26.40
C ILE A 79 -2.73 -15.73 25.97
N THR A 80 -2.91 -16.86 26.64
CA THR A 80 -4.15 -17.65 26.62
C THR A 80 -5.23 -16.96 27.46
N VAL A 81 -5.52 -15.69 27.20
CA VAL A 81 -6.67 -15.05 27.85
C VAL A 81 -7.91 -15.59 27.12
N PRO A 82 -8.85 -16.25 27.82
CA PRO A 82 -10.18 -16.52 27.30
C PRO A 82 -10.92 -15.18 27.21
N LEU A 83 -10.47 -14.31 26.31
CA LEU A 83 -11.07 -13.03 26.05
C LEU A 83 -12.37 -13.35 25.30
N LEU A 84 -13.50 -13.23 26.01
CA LEU A 84 -14.86 -13.30 25.46
C LEU A 84 -15.35 -14.69 25.01
N GLY A 85 -14.72 -15.79 25.44
CA GLY A 85 -15.14 -17.16 25.02
C GLY A 85 -15.00 -17.41 23.51
N LEU A 86 -14.21 -16.57 22.82
CA LEU A 86 -13.99 -16.60 21.39
C LEU A 86 -13.04 -17.75 21.02
N SER A 87 -13.33 -18.45 19.92
CA SER A 87 -12.43 -19.46 19.34
C SER A 87 -11.05 -18.84 19.02
N GLY A 88 -10.00 -19.68 18.96
CA GLY A 88 -8.64 -19.23 18.66
C GLY A 88 -8.52 -18.38 17.39
N TYR A 89 -9.40 -18.60 16.40
CA TYR A 89 -9.48 -17.81 15.18
C TYR A 89 -9.86 -16.34 15.43
N TYR A 90 -10.91 -16.08 16.22
CA TYR A 90 -11.36 -14.70 16.45
C TYR A 90 -10.34 -13.92 17.29
N ARG A 91 -9.69 -14.58 18.25
CA ARG A 91 -8.56 -13.99 18.97
C ARG A 91 -7.45 -13.61 18.01
N HIS A 92 -7.04 -14.53 17.13
CA HIS A 92 -6.04 -14.27 16.10
C HIS A 92 -6.41 -13.03 15.29
N VAL A 93 -7.61 -12.99 14.69
CA VAL A 93 -8.05 -11.83 13.88
C VAL A 93 -8.03 -10.53 14.69
N LEU A 94 -8.46 -10.55 15.95
CA LEU A 94 -8.47 -9.35 16.80
C LEU A 94 -7.05 -8.87 17.15
N VAL A 95 -6.15 -9.78 17.51
CA VAL A 95 -4.75 -9.46 17.82
C VAL A 95 -4.04 -8.96 16.57
N THR A 96 -4.26 -9.60 15.42
CA THR A 96 -3.83 -9.10 14.11
C THR A 96 -4.38 -7.68 13.94
N LEU A 97 -5.69 -7.43 14.12
CA LEU A 97 -6.37 -6.12 13.94
C LEU A 97 -5.67 -5.00 14.67
N ILE A 98 -5.42 -5.24 15.94
CA ILE A 98 -4.75 -4.29 16.81
C ILE A 98 -3.33 -4.04 16.30
N CYS A 99 -2.56 -5.10 16.04
CA CYS A 99 -1.14 -5.01 15.75
C CYS A 99 -0.84 -4.46 14.35
N PHE A 100 -1.46 -4.98 13.29
CA PHE A 100 -1.10 -4.66 11.91
C PHE A 100 -2.07 -3.74 11.18
N VAL A 101 -3.11 -3.23 11.86
CA VAL A 101 -3.96 -2.16 11.33
C VAL A 101 -4.04 -0.98 12.30
N LEU A 102 -4.53 -1.18 13.52
CA LEU A 102 -4.80 -0.05 14.43
C LEU A 102 -3.51 0.66 14.84
N ILE A 103 -2.48 -0.06 15.29
CA ILE A 103 -1.18 0.54 15.63
C ILE A 103 -0.57 1.30 14.43
N PRO A 104 -0.45 0.72 13.21
CA PRO A 104 -0.03 1.45 12.02
C PRO A 104 -0.85 2.71 11.76
N LEU A 105 -2.19 2.60 11.80
CA LEU A 105 -3.07 3.72 11.52
C LEU A 105 -2.92 4.84 12.56
N ILE A 106 -2.84 4.49 13.84
CA ILE A 106 -2.62 5.44 14.95
C ILE A 106 -1.26 6.11 14.79
N TYR A 107 -0.18 5.33 14.64
CA TYR A 107 1.17 5.86 14.46
C TYR A 107 1.23 6.83 13.29
N LEU A 108 0.65 6.46 12.15
CA LEU A 108 0.70 7.28 10.96
C LEU A 108 -0.21 8.49 11.02
N THR A 109 -1.39 8.38 11.64
CA THR A 109 -2.28 9.52 11.87
C THR A 109 -1.63 10.50 12.83
N GLY A 110 -1.05 10.03 13.93
CA GLY A 110 -0.27 10.85 14.86
C GLY A 110 0.92 11.52 14.18
N PHE A 111 1.72 10.75 13.42
CA PHE A 111 2.86 11.29 12.66
C PHE A 111 2.43 12.38 11.69
N ARG A 112 1.26 12.23 11.03
CA ARG A 112 0.70 13.27 10.14
C ARG A 112 0.30 14.52 10.87
N LEU A 113 -0.44 14.39 11.97
CA LEU A 113 -0.89 15.52 12.77
C LEU A 113 0.32 16.33 13.25
N ILE A 114 1.38 15.65 13.70
CA ILE A 114 2.63 16.28 14.15
C ILE A 114 3.35 16.99 13.00
N ARG A 115 3.40 16.39 11.80
CA ARG A 115 4.20 16.91 10.67
C ARG A 115 3.47 17.92 9.78
N ARG A 116 2.17 18.18 9.98
CA ARG A 116 1.34 19.11 9.18
C ARG A 116 1.43 18.90 7.64
N LYS A 117 1.80 17.70 7.17
CA LYS A 117 1.91 17.40 5.73
C LYS A 117 0.54 17.02 5.17
N LYS A 118 0.04 17.78 4.19
CA LYS A 118 -1.34 17.70 3.67
C LYS A 118 -1.68 16.47 2.83
N ASN A 119 -0.72 15.83 2.17
CA ASN A 119 -1.03 14.88 1.10
C ASN A 119 -0.26 13.57 1.21
N TYR A 120 -0.89 12.56 1.79
CA TYR A 120 -0.58 11.16 1.47
C TYR A 120 -1.91 10.38 1.48
N TYR A 121 -2.25 9.70 0.40
CA TYR A 121 -3.37 8.77 0.40
C TYR A 121 -2.84 7.44 0.94
N PHE A 122 -3.38 6.97 2.06
CA PHE A 122 -2.83 5.85 2.85
C PHE A 122 -3.02 4.48 2.21
N THR A 123 -4.00 4.35 1.33
CA THR A 123 -4.50 3.06 0.82
C THR A 123 -4.20 2.89 -0.66
N THR A 124 -3.88 3.98 -1.36
CA THR A 124 -3.74 4.04 -2.82
C THR A 124 -3.06 5.34 -3.17
N THR A 125 -2.45 5.44 -4.34
CA THR A 125 -2.00 6.74 -4.84
C THR A 125 -3.19 7.53 -5.39
N ARG A 126 -3.04 8.84 -5.59
CA ARG A 126 -4.05 9.67 -6.32
C ARG A 126 -4.36 9.07 -7.70
N GLU A 127 -3.34 8.49 -8.36
CA GLU A 127 -3.49 7.75 -9.61
C GLU A 127 -4.33 6.48 -9.45
N GLY A 128 -4.13 5.72 -8.37
CA GLY A 128 -4.88 4.50 -8.10
C GLY A 128 -6.36 4.73 -7.76
N LEU A 129 -6.74 5.94 -7.35
CA LEU A 129 -8.15 6.34 -7.14
C LEU A 129 -8.91 6.67 -8.42
N ARG A 130 -8.23 6.72 -9.58
CA ARG A 130 -8.92 6.95 -10.85
C ARG A 130 -9.90 5.80 -11.14
N PRO A 131 -11.14 6.06 -11.60
CA PRO A 131 -12.14 5.01 -11.85
C PRO A 131 -11.62 3.85 -12.70
N LYS A 132 -10.88 4.14 -13.77
CA LYS A 132 -10.24 3.13 -14.63
C LYS A 132 -9.29 2.20 -13.86
N LYS A 133 -8.54 2.73 -12.89
CA LYS A 133 -7.60 1.95 -12.06
C LYS A 133 -8.34 1.14 -11.00
N ILE A 134 -9.41 1.67 -10.42
CA ILE A 134 -10.28 0.94 -9.49
C ILE A 134 -10.90 -0.26 -10.20
N ILE A 135 -11.56 -0.05 -11.35
CA ILE A 135 -12.19 -1.12 -12.14
C ILE A 135 -11.14 -2.15 -12.57
N SER A 136 -9.98 -1.70 -13.06
CA SER A 136 -8.90 -2.61 -13.45
C SER A 136 -8.35 -3.42 -12.28
N SER A 137 -8.22 -2.84 -11.08
CA SER A 137 -7.79 -3.57 -9.89
C SER A 137 -8.85 -4.58 -9.47
N LEU A 138 -10.13 -4.20 -9.50
CA LEU A 138 -11.25 -5.08 -9.16
C LEU A 138 -11.31 -6.30 -10.08
N LEU A 139 -11.26 -6.08 -11.40
CA LEU A 139 -11.27 -7.17 -12.38
C LEU A 139 -10.05 -8.10 -12.22
N GLN A 140 -8.86 -7.55 -12.04
CA GLN A 140 -7.66 -8.36 -11.80
C GLN A 140 -7.74 -9.13 -10.47
N GLY A 141 -8.23 -8.49 -9.42
CA GLY A 141 -8.45 -9.10 -8.11
C GLY A 141 -9.43 -10.27 -8.18
N ILE A 142 -10.59 -10.07 -8.82
CA ILE A 142 -11.60 -11.12 -9.03
C ILE A 142 -11.02 -12.25 -9.89
N PHE A 143 -10.43 -11.94 -11.04
CA PHE A 143 -9.89 -12.97 -11.95
C PHE A 143 -8.81 -13.82 -11.28
N MET A 144 -7.90 -13.20 -10.54
CA MET A 144 -6.85 -13.91 -9.83
C MET A 144 -7.41 -14.80 -8.72
N HIS A 145 -8.29 -14.26 -7.87
CA HIS A 145 -8.79 -15.00 -6.72
C HIS A 145 -9.83 -16.06 -7.10
N ALA A 146 -10.84 -15.70 -7.87
CA ALA A 146 -11.89 -16.63 -8.29
C ALA A 146 -11.46 -17.52 -9.47
N GLY A 147 -10.58 -17.04 -10.35
CA GLY A 147 -10.17 -17.77 -11.57
C GLY A 147 -8.87 -18.57 -11.45
N ILE A 148 -7.98 -18.23 -10.50
CA ILE A 148 -6.71 -18.95 -10.33
C ILE A 148 -6.66 -19.63 -8.96
N PHE A 149 -6.80 -18.87 -7.87
CA PHE A 149 -6.60 -19.42 -6.53
C PHE A 149 -7.73 -20.34 -6.09
N TYR A 150 -8.97 -19.99 -6.38
CA TYR A 150 -10.11 -20.85 -6.03
C TYR A 150 -10.01 -22.23 -6.73
N PRO A 151 -9.83 -22.33 -8.06
CA PRO A 151 -9.61 -23.63 -8.71
C PRO A 151 -8.40 -24.39 -8.18
N TRP A 152 -7.30 -23.69 -7.85
CA TRP A 152 -6.12 -24.32 -7.24
C TRP A 152 -6.49 -25.05 -5.94
N ILE A 153 -7.23 -24.38 -5.04
CA ILE A 153 -7.68 -24.96 -3.77
C ILE A 153 -8.56 -26.19 -4.03
N VAL A 154 -9.55 -26.06 -4.92
CA VAL A 154 -10.47 -27.16 -5.26
C VAL A 154 -9.75 -28.37 -5.82
N ILE A 155 -8.81 -28.15 -6.75
CA ILE A 155 -8.00 -29.22 -7.35
C ILE A 155 -7.11 -29.88 -6.27
N SER A 156 -6.48 -29.08 -5.41
CA SER A 156 -5.62 -29.61 -4.34
C SER A 156 -6.40 -30.51 -3.39
N GLN A 157 -7.60 -30.10 -2.99
CA GLN A 157 -8.49 -30.84 -2.11
C GLN A 157 -9.01 -32.14 -2.75
N LYS A 158 -9.17 -32.16 -4.08
CA LYS A 158 -9.67 -33.33 -4.81
C LYS A 158 -8.60 -34.40 -5.05
N PHE A 159 -7.36 -33.99 -5.30
CA PHE A 159 -6.34 -34.90 -5.83
C PHE A 159 -5.17 -35.20 -4.88
N LEU A 160 -5.01 -34.43 -3.80
CA LEU A 160 -3.93 -34.70 -2.85
C LEU A 160 -4.38 -35.70 -1.78
N PRO A 161 -3.60 -36.78 -1.56
CA PRO A 161 -3.89 -37.68 -0.46
C PRO A 161 -3.62 -36.99 0.88
N ASN A 162 -4.38 -37.37 1.91
CA ASN A 162 -4.19 -36.95 3.30
C ASN A 162 -4.36 -35.44 3.58
N VAL A 163 -4.98 -34.68 2.68
CA VAL A 163 -5.42 -33.32 3.02
C VAL A 163 -6.77 -33.37 3.72
N LYS A 164 -6.95 -32.54 4.74
CA LYS A 164 -8.24 -32.36 5.42
C LYS A 164 -9.20 -31.68 4.46
N THR A 165 -10.40 -32.22 4.36
CA THR A 165 -11.47 -31.52 3.63
C THR A 165 -11.83 -30.27 4.40
N LEU A 166 -11.82 -29.13 3.72
CA LEU A 166 -12.48 -27.94 4.26
C LEU A 166 -13.95 -28.30 4.46
N SER A 167 -14.47 -28.08 5.65
CA SER A 167 -15.90 -28.18 5.93
C SER A 167 -16.23 -27.08 6.92
N TYR A 168 -17.13 -26.18 6.53
CA TYR A 168 -17.51 -25.03 7.35
C TYR A 168 -19.00 -24.82 7.20
N PHE A 169 -19.76 -25.19 8.23
CA PHE A 169 -21.18 -24.92 8.29
C PHE A 169 -21.48 -24.02 9.50
N LEU A 170 -22.01 -22.83 9.22
CA LEU A 170 -22.46 -21.91 10.25
C LEU A 170 -24.00 -21.92 10.24
N PRO A 171 -24.65 -22.45 11.30
CA PRO A 171 -26.09 -22.72 11.27
C PRO A 171 -26.95 -21.45 11.35
N LYS A 172 -26.42 -20.36 11.91
CA LYS A 172 -27.19 -19.11 12.11
C LYS A 172 -26.68 -17.99 11.19
N PRO A 173 -27.56 -17.13 10.65
CA PRO A 173 -27.14 -15.99 9.82
C PRO A 173 -26.18 -15.03 10.53
N ILE A 174 -26.32 -14.86 11.84
CA ILE A 174 -25.42 -14.01 12.63
C ILE A 174 -23.98 -14.56 12.65
N ASP A 175 -23.82 -15.88 12.67
CA ASP A 175 -22.51 -16.52 12.66
C ASP A 175 -21.82 -16.29 11.31
N TRP A 176 -22.57 -16.37 10.20
CA TRP A 176 -22.11 -16.01 8.86
C TRP A 176 -21.66 -14.56 8.77
N PHE A 177 -22.45 -13.63 9.29
CA PHE A 177 -22.09 -12.22 9.30
C PHE A 177 -20.80 -11.98 10.09
N LEU A 178 -20.70 -12.51 11.31
CA LEU A 178 -19.50 -12.38 12.14
C LEU A 178 -18.29 -13.01 11.46
N TRP A 179 -18.43 -14.21 10.91
CA TRP A 179 -17.36 -14.87 10.16
C TRP A 179 -16.89 -14.02 8.98
N LEU A 180 -17.81 -13.54 8.13
CA LEU A 180 -17.47 -12.69 6.99
C LEU A 180 -16.80 -11.39 7.43
N PHE A 181 -17.30 -10.78 8.51
CA PHE A 181 -16.72 -9.58 9.09
C PHE A 181 -15.27 -9.82 9.54
N PHE A 182 -15.00 -10.89 10.29
CA PHE A 182 -13.65 -11.21 10.75
C PHE A 182 -12.71 -11.64 9.62
N VAL A 183 -13.19 -12.40 8.64
CA VAL A 183 -12.43 -12.72 7.42
C VAL A 183 -12.07 -11.45 6.66
N ALA A 184 -13.04 -10.55 6.46
CA ALA A 184 -12.82 -9.29 5.77
C ALA A 184 -11.80 -8.43 6.50
N LEU A 185 -11.92 -8.33 7.83
CA LEU A 185 -10.93 -7.67 8.66
C LEU A 185 -9.55 -8.28 8.43
N ASN A 186 -9.38 -9.60 8.60
CA ASN A 186 -8.11 -10.29 8.44
C ASN A 186 -7.47 -10.03 7.06
N VAL A 187 -8.26 -10.14 5.99
CA VAL A 187 -7.78 -9.88 4.62
C VAL A 187 -7.36 -8.43 4.45
N ILE A 188 -8.18 -7.47 4.90
CA ILE A 188 -7.85 -6.04 4.85
C ILE A 188 -6.50 -5.77 5.51
N MET A 189 -6.21 -6.45 6.62
CA MET A 189 -4.95 -6.29 7.35
C MET A 189 -3.72 -6.60 6.51
N PHE A 190 -3.67 -7.82 5.97
CA PHE A 190 -2.52 -8.30 5.24
C PHE A 190 -2.34 -7.51 3.95
N GLU A 191 -3.44 -7.23 3.26
CA GLU A 191 -3.43 -6.46 2.02
C GLU A 191 -2.98 -5.02 2.26
N PHE A 192 -3.51 -4.34 3.28
CA PHE A 192 -3.13 -2.96 3.57
C PHE A 192 -1.70 -2.86 4.08
N TYR A 193 -1.28 -3.76 4.95
CA TYR A 193 0.06 -3.71 5.50
C TYR A 193 1.13 -3.98 4.45
N SER A 194 1.08 -5.13 3.76
CA SER A 194 2.12 -5.44 2.78
C SER A 194 2.07 -4.52 1.57
N LYS A 195 0.88 -4.18 1.04
CA LYS A 195 0.81 -3.39 -0.21
C LYS A 195 0.75 -1.90 0.04
N ALA A 196 -0.13 -1.42 0.91
CA ALA A 196 -0.28 0.01 1.12
C ALA A 196 0.90 0.60 1.90
N PHE A 197 1.27 -0.03 3.03
CA PHE A 197 2.32 0.48 3.90
C PHE A 197 3.72 0.12 3.43
N VAL A 198 3.96 -1.08 2.90
CA VAL A 198 5.29 -1.45 2.43
C VAL A 198 5.43 -1.14 0.93
N GLN A 199 4.66 -1.80 0.05
CA GLN A 199 4.89 -1.69 -1.39
C GLN A 199 4.80 -0.26 -1.91
N LEU A 200 3.67 0.43 -1.68
CA LEU A 200 3.43 1.75 -2.24
C LEU A 200 4.33 2.82 -1.61
N GLN A 201 4.66 2.72 -0.31
CA GLN A 201 5.56 3.68 0.33
C GLN A 201 6.97 3.59 -0.23
N PHE A 202 7.57 2.39 -0.25
CA PHE A 202 8.93 2.20 -0.79
C PHE A 202 8.99 2.44 -2.30
N SER A 203 7.89 2.22 -3.02
CA SER A 203 7.78 2.58 -4.45
C SER A 203 7.87 4.08 -4.72
N LYS A 204 7.50 4.91 -3.74
CA LYS A 204 7.47 6.38 -3.83
C LYS A 204 8.55 7.06 -3.00
N ALA A 205 9.41 6.31 -2.31
CA ALA A 205 10.45 6.86 -1.48
C ALA A 205 11.55 7.52 -2.33
N LYS A 206 11.90 8.79 -2.05
CA LYS A 206 13.05 9.47 -2.68
C LYS A 206 14.35 9.08 -2.00
N GLY A 207 15.40 9.00 -2.82
CA GLY A 207 16.78 8.84 -2.39
C GLY A 207 17.24 7.39 -2.24
N SER A 208 18.38 7.23 -1.59
CA SER A 208 18.99 5.94 -1.31
C SER A 208 19.51 5.89 0.12
N ILE A 209 19.70 4.66 0.61
CA ILE A 209 20.37 4.41 1.88
C ILE A 209 21.57 3.53 1.63
N LEU A 210 22.69 3.92 2.25
CA LEU A 210 23.92 3.15 2.32
C LEU A 210 23.82 2.19 3.51
N LEU A 211 23.87 0.89 3.24
CA LEU A 211 23.94 -0.19 4.22
C LEU A 211 25.33 -0.82 4.23
N ILE A 212 25.64 -1.52 5.33
CA ILE A 212 26.83 -2.34 5.56
C ILE A 212 28.14 -1.62 5.16
N LYS A 213 28.66 -0.79 6.08
CA LYS A 213 29.93 -0.05 5.88
C LYS A 213 30.02 0.69 4.53
N LYS A 214 28.88 1.21 4.03
CA LYS A 214 28.75 1.92 2.75
C LYS A 214 28.98 1.05 1.48
N ARG A 215 28.92 -0.28 1.58
CA ARG A 215 29.11 -1.18 0.42
C ARG A 215 27.84 -1.43 -0.39
N ILE A 216 26.67 -1.29 0.23
CA ILE A 216 25.39 -1.58 -0.42
C ILE A 216 24.56 -0.30 -0.46
N THR A 217 24.19 0.15 -1.65
CA THR A 217 23.28 1.28 -1.83
C THR A 217 21.91 0.75 -2.25
N ILE A 218 20.90 0.98 -1.41
CA ILE A 218 19.51 0.63 -1.74
C ILE A 218 18.80 1.90 -2.19
N HIS A 219 18.30 1.88 -3.42
CA HIS A 219 17.51 2.96 -4.00
C HIS A 219 16.02 2.70 -3.79
N GLY A 220 15.27 3.76 -3.49
CA GLY A 220 13.81 3.70 -3.53
C GLY A 220 13.31 3.36 -4.94
N GLY A 221 12.12 2.78 -5.04
CA GLY A 221 11.54 2.43 -6.33
C GLY A 221 10.60 1.23 -6.28
N TYR A 222 9.86 1.05 -7.38
CA TYR A 222 8.82 0.03 -7.47
C TYR A 222 9.34 -1.39 -7.21
N LEU A 223 10.53 -1.72 -7.71
CA LEU A 223 11.13 -3.03 -7.51
C LEU A 223 11.42 -3.31 -6.03
N LEU A 224 12.01 -2.34 -5.32
CA LEU A 224 12.28 -2.50 -3.89
C LEU A 224 10.96 -2.66 -3.12
N GLY A 225 9.96 -1.81 -3.37
CA GLY A 225 8.65 -1.95 -2.75
C GLY A 225 8.02 -3.31 -3.00
N PHE A 226 8.15 -3.83 -4.22
CA PHE A 226 7.64 -5.16 -4.59
C PHE A 226 8.41 -6.32 -3.94
N ILE A 227 9.72 -6.21 -3.73
CA ILE A 227 10.49 -7.22 -3.00
C ILE A 227 10.11 -7.20 -1.52
N LEU A 228 10.13 -6.01 -0.91
CA LEU A 228 9.83 -5.85 0.52
C LEU A 228 8.41 -6.29 0.86
N GLN A 229 7.42 -5.99 0.02
CA GLN A 229 6.05 -6.44 0.27
C GLN A 229 5.93 -7.96 0.22
N ASN A 230 6.65 -8.65 -0.67
CA ASN A 230 6.63 -10.11 -0.74
C ASN A 230 7.26 -10.73 0.51
N LEU A 231 8.35 -10.15 1.02
CA LEU A 231 8.98 -10.61 2.27
C LEU A 231 8.03 -10.43 3.45
N VAL A 232 7.38 -9.26 3.54
CA VAL A 232 6.39 -8.99 4.59
C VAL A 232 5.16 -9.86 4.44
N TRP A 233 4.71 -10.13 3.22
CA TRP A 233 3.60 -11.03 2.93
C TRP A 233 3.90 -12.45 3.41
N LEU A 234 5.05 -13.01 3.05
CA LEU A 234 5.49 -14.33 3.49
C LEU A 234 5.63 -14.39 5.02
N GLY A 235 6.24 -13.37 5.64
CA GLY A 235 6.39 -13.29 7.08
C GLY A 235 5.06 -13.17 7.82
N GLY A 236 4.11 -12.44 7.25
CA GLY A 236 2.75 -12.32 7.79
C GLY A 236 1.98 -13.63 7.74
N HIS A 237 2.25 -14.47 6.74
CA HIS A 237 1.58 -15.76 6.54
C HIS A 237 2.29 -16.94 7.22
N VAL A 238 3.19 -16.68 8.19
CA VAL A 238 3.91 -17.76 8.89
C VAL A 238 2.95 -18.67 9.63
N GLN A 239 1.89 -18.12 10.22
CA GLN A 239 0.88 -18.92 10.91
C GLN A 239 0.11 -19.78 9.89
N GLU A 240 -0.30 -19.20 8.77
CA GLU A 240 -0.93 -19.83 7.60
C GLU A 240 -0.16 -21.02 7.08
N PHE A 241 1.17 -21.02 7.08
CA PHE A 241 1.93 -22.23 6.72
C PHE A 241 1.64 -23.44 7.62
N PHE A 242 1.31 -23.23 8.90
CA PHE A 242 1.04 -24.32 9.83
C PHE A 242 -0.33 -24.98 9.63
N TRP A 243 -1.35 -24.24 9.19
CA TRP A 243 -2.70 -24.79 8.97
C TRP A 243 -3.00 -25.04 7.50
N LEU A 244 -2.54 -24.19 6.58
CA LEU A 244 -2.78 -24.37 5.14
C LEU A 244 -2.16 -25.68 4.62
N LYS A 245 -1.04 -26.13 5.20
CA LYS A 245 -0.40 -27.41 4.84
C LYS A 245 -1.33 -28.62 5.04
N ASP A 246 -2.26 -28.55 5.98
CA ASP A 246 -3.21 -29.62 6.22
C ASP A 246 -4.29 -29.66 5.13
N TYR A 247 -4.54 -28.53 4.43
CA TYR A 247 -5.58 -28.41 3.41
C TYR A 247 -5.02 -28.48 1.98
N LEU A 248 -3.82 -27.97 1.73
CA LEU A 248 -3.22 -27.95 0.39
C LEU A 248 -2.01 -28.88 0.28
N GLY A 249 -1.52 -29.44 1.38
CA GLY A 249 -0.19 -30.05 1.44
C GLY A 249 0.91 -28.98 1.58
N VAL A 250 2.06 -29.38 2.10
CA VAL A 250 3.18 -28.46 2.43
C VAL A 250 3.66 -27.69 1.21
N ALA A 251 3.98 -28.40 0.12
CA ALA A 251 4.54 -27.79 -1.09
C ALA A 251 3.57 -26.79 -1.73
N ASN A 252 2.29 -27.16 -1.89
CA ASN A 252 1.30 -26.24 -2.45
C ASN A 252 1.01 -25.07 -1.53
N SER A 253 1.06 -25.23 -0.20
CA SER A 253 0.86 -24.10 0.71
C SER A 253 1.94 -23.03 0.54
N ILE A 254 3.20 -23.48 0.43
CA ILE A 254 4.34 -22.59 0.15
C ILE A 254 4.16 -21.90 -1.19
N CYS A 255 3.89 -22.68 -2.26
CA CYS A 255 3.69 -22.13 -3.60
C CYS A 255 2.49 -21.18 -3.65
N PHE A 256 1.38 -21.52 -2.99
CA PHE A 256 0.16 -20.73 -2.97
C PHE A 256 0.37 -19.36 -2.32
N ILE A 257 1.01 -19.32 -1.14
CA ILE A 257 1.30 -18.07 -0.44
C ILE A 257 2.32 -17.24 -1.22
N LEU A 258 3.37 -17.87 -1.78
CA LEU A 258 4.36 -17.16 -2.59
C LEU A 258 3.75 -16.55 -3.86
N VAL A 259 3.02 -17.35 -4.64
CA VAL A 259 2.40 -16.92 -5.90
C VAL A 259 1.32 -15.87 -5.63
N SER A 260 0.52 -16.02 -4.56
CA SER A 260 -0.45 -15.00 -4.17
C SER A 260 0.20 -13.68 -3.81
N GLY A 261 1.30 -13.67 -3.05
CA GLY A 261 2.07 -12.46 -2.76
C GLY A 261 2.60 -11.77 -4.02
N ILE A 262 3.12 -12.56 -4.97
CA ILE A 262 3.65 -12.05 -6.24
C ILE A 262 2.53 -11.46 -7.10
N LEU A 263 1.46 -12.21 -7.35
CA LEU A 263 0.39 -11.78 -8.26
C LEU A 263 -0.39 -10.59 -7.69
N THR A 264 -0.73 -10.61 -6.40
CA THR A 264 -1.39 -9.46 -5.75
C THR A 264 -0.49 -8.23 -5.74
N GLY A 265 0.82 -8.40 -5.47
CA GLY A 265 1.79 -7.32 -5.57
C GLY A 265 1.91 -6.75 -6.99
N LEU A 266 1.85 -7.60 -8.03
CA LEU A 266 1.89 -7.16 -9.44
C LEU A 266 0.64 -6.36 -9.81
N THR A 267 -0.54 -6.78 -9.35
CA THR A 267 -1.78 -6.02 -9.53
C THR A 267 -1.65 -4.65 -8.88
N VAL A 268 -1.15 -4.56 -7.64
CA VAL A 268 -0.95 -3.27 -6.98
C VAL A 268 0.12 -2.42 -7.68
N TRP A 269 1.20 -3.02 -8.19
CA TRP A 269 2.19 -2.29 -8.97
C TRP A 269 1.52 -1.60 -10.18
N LYS A 270 0.74 -2.36 -10.97
CA LYS A 270 0.12 -1.87 -12.21
C LYS A 270 -1.01 -0.87 -11.96
N THR A 271 -1.80 -1.11 -10.92
CA THR A 271 -3.03 -0.35 -10.66
C THR A 271 -2.84 0.77 -9.66
N GLN A 272 -1.84 0.65 -8.78
CA GLN A 272 -1.61 1.47 -7.60
C GLN A 272 -2.82 1.52 -6.65
N ASN A 273 -3.69 0.51 -6.74
CA ASN A 273 -4.95 0.41 -6.03
C ASN A 273 -5.07 -0.95 -5.35
N ILE A 274 -5.22 -0.96 -4.03
CA ILE A 274 -5.29 -2.18 -3.22
C ILE A 274 -6.72 -2.73 -3.09
N PHE A 275 -7.75 -1.92 -3.37
CA PHE A 275 -9.13 -2.29 -3.08
C PHE A 275 -9.58 -3.51 -3.89
N GLY A 276 -9.19 -3.57 -5.16
CA GLY A 276 -9.55 -4.69 -6.02
C GLY A 276 -8.93 -6.03 -5.57
N VAL A 277 -7.65 -6.03 -5.19
CA VAL A 277 -7.01 -7.24 -4.63
C VAL A 277 -7.61 -7.63 -3.29
N THR A 278 -7.91 -6.65 -2.44
CA THR A 278 -8.56 -6.90 -1.13
C THR A 278 -9.93 -7.53 -1.31
N PHE A 279 -10.77 -6.96 -2.20
CA PHE A 279 -12.09 -7.50 -2.47
C PHE A 279 -12.01 -8.91 -3.08
N GLY A 280 -11.12 -9.13 -4.05
CA GLY A 280 -10.90 -10.45 -4.62
C GLY A 280 -10.49 -11.48 -3.57
N HIS A 281 -9.64 -11.10 -2.61
CA HIS A 281 -9.19 -11.97 -1.54
C HIS A 281 -10.31 -12.30 -0.54
N ILE A 282 -11.17 -11.33 -0.19
CA ILE A 282 -12.39 -11.60 0.59
C ILE A 282 -13.29 -12.58 -0.16
N LEU A 283 -13.50 -12.35 -1.46
CA LEU A 283 -14.30 -13.22 -2.32
C LEU A 283 -13.73 -14.64 -2.39
N LEU A 284 -12.41 -14.82 -2.46
CA LEU A 284 -11.78 -16.15 -2.39
C LEU A 284 -12.20 -16.90 -1.15
N ASN A 285 -12.10 -16.27 0.03
CA ASN A 285 -12.47 -16.90 1.29
C ASN A 285 -13.95 -17.29 1.30
N VAL A 286 -14.83 -16.42 0.80
CA VAL A 286 -16.27 -16.71 0.64
C VAL A 286 -16.50 -17.90 -0.28
N LEU A 287 -15.88 -17.93 -1.46
CA LEU A 287 -16.03 -19.01 -2.43
C LEU A 287 -15.56 -20.34 -1.86
N VAL A 288 -14.39 -20.37 -1.20
CA VAL A 288 -13.88 -21.56 -0.53
C VAL A 288 -14.89 -22.04 0.51
N THR A 289 -15.37 -21.17 1.38
CA THR A 289 -16.35 -21.56 2.41
C THR A 289 -17.65 -22.09 1.82
N LEU A 290 -18.21 -21.46 0.79
CA LEU A 290 -19.45 -21.94 0.15
C LEU A 290 -19.28 -23.32 -0.48
N THR A 291 -18.17 -23.56 -1.18
CA THR A 291 -17.91 -24.86 -1.84
C THR A 291 -17.84 -26.03 -0.87
N TYR A 292 -17.41 -25.76 0.35
CA TYR A 292 -17.14 -26.75 1.38
C TYR A 292 -18.19 -26.77 2.49
N ALA A 293 -19.18 -25.89 2.45
CA ALA A 293 -20.33 -25.89 3.36
C ALA A 293 -21.42 -26.89 2.95
N PHE A 294 -21.47 -27.29 1.68
CA PHE A 294 -22.58 -28.04 1.07
C PHE A 294 -22.18 -29.38 0.42
N ASN A 295 -20.93 -29.83 0.61
CA ASN A 295 -20.46 -31.18 0.24
C ASN A 295 -20.32 -32.04 1.49
#